data_AF-A0A6A4L5F1-F1
#
_entry.id   AF-A0A6A4L5F1-F1
#
_cell.length_a   1.000
_cell.length_b   1.000
_cell.length_c   1.000
_cell.angle_alpha   90.00
_cell.angle_beta   90.00
_cell.angle_gamma   90.00
#
_symmetry.space_group_name_H-M   'P 1'
#
loop_
_entity.id
_entity.type
_entity.pdbx_description
1 polymer ?
#
loop_
_entity_poly.entity_id
_entity_poly.type
_entity_poly.pdbx_seq_one_letter_code
_entity_poly.pdbx_strand_id
1 'polypeptide(L)'
;MASFWPHDSIPRTLQAHSPKGSQSHIRFDPKNIDRLPKLPPNLSPRLSLVKIPLPHVEKLPENAEATVDLPYDKVKYLKMAYDQLELPIAQLLRDASPDWVIYDFASYWLGPIAARLSISSAYFSIFIAATSCFMGSAQVLMGMRGDSRTKPEDFTVPPKWVPFESTVAFRLFEINRIFDDMTWDDENIPATYRFGAAIDGCDVVAVRSSYEDIQDKYVNGLLDYFKTRKRRAQEAK
;
A
#
# COMPACT_ATOMS: atom_id res chain seq x y z
N MET A 1 -7.59 -7.57 4.03
CA MET A 1 -7.30 -6.94 2.70
C MET A 1 -6.26 -7.71 1.85
N ALA A 2 -6.32 -9.04 1.83
CA ALA A 2 -5.46 -9.86 0.95
C ALA A 2 -5.83 -9.76 -0.55
N SER A 3 -7.02 -9.22 -0.86
CA SER A 3 -7.59 -9.20 -2.21
C SER A 3 -6.94 -8.20 -3.17
N PHE A 4 -6.03 -7.35 -2.69
CA PHE A 4 -5.19 -6.53 -3.55
C PHE A 4 -3.83 -7.17 -3.88
N TRP A 5 -3.55 -8.32 -3.29
CA TRP A 5 -2.36 -9.10 -3.59
C TRP A 5 -2.77 -10.21 -4.55
N PRO A 6 -2.34 -10.18 -5.82
CA PRO A 6 -2.56 -11.32 -6.70
C PRO A 6 -2.05 -12.58 -5.99
N HIS A 7 -2.83 -13.67 -6.03
CA HIS A 7 -2.54 -14.95 -5.35
C HIS A 7 -1.09 -15.46 -5.52
N ASP A 8 -0.38 -15.02 -6.57
CA ASP A 8 0.99 -15.40 -6.92
C ASP A 8 2.11 -14.43 -6.48
N SER A 9 1.78 -13.30 -5.85
CA SER A 9 2.74 -12.20 -5.60
C SER A 9 3.51 -12.38 -4.29
N ILE A 10 2.84 -12.93 -3.28
CA ILE A 10 3.39 -13.13 -1.94
C ILE A 10 4.53 -14.17 -1.92
N PRO A 11 4.43 -15.33 -2.60
CA PRO A 11 5.51 -16.31 -2.60
C PRO A 11 6.80 -15.82 -3.28
N ARG A 12 6.70 -14.99 -4.32
CA ARG A 12 7.87 -14.56 -5.11
C ARG A 12 8.65 -13.43 -4.44
N THR A 13 7.98 -12.44 -3.87
CA THR A 13 8.64 -11.32 -3.18
C THR A 13 9.41 -11.79 -1.94
N LEU A 14 8.87 -12.78 -1.22
CA LEU A 14 9.50 -13.38 -0.04
C LEU A 14 10.64 -14.35 -0.38
N GLN A 15 10.56 -15.07 -1.50
CA GLN A 15 11.68 -15.89 -1.99
C GLN A 15 12.93 -15.03 -2.31
N ALA A 16 12.75 -13.79 -2.77
CA ALA A 16 13.86 -12.91 -3.10
C ALA A 16 14.57 -12.31 -1.88
N HIS A 17 13.94 -12.26 -0.70
CA HIS A 17 14.43 -11.51 0.47
C HIS A 17 14.50 -12.31 1.78
N SER A 18 14.61 -13.64 1.73
CA SER A 18 14.86 -14.45 2.93
C SER A 18 16.34 -14.91 2.99
N PRO A 19 17.22 -14.19 3.71
CA PRO A 19 18.53 -14.72 4.08
C PRO A 19 18.39 -16.08 4.76
N LYS A 20 19.40 -16.94 4.63
CA LYS A 20 19.45 -18.19 5.42
C LYS A 20 19.40 -17.84 6.92
N GLY A 21 18.27 -18.14 7.57
CA GLY A 21 18.08 -17.97 9.02
C GLY A 21 16.92 -17.08 9.46
N SER A 22 16.30 -16.30 8.57
CA SER A 22 15.19 -15.41 8.94
C SER A 22 13.83 -16.13 8.99
N GLN A 23 13.06 -15.91 10.06
CA GLN A 23 11.62 -16.25 10.11
C GLN A 23 10.80 -15.06 9.62
N SER A 24 9.85 -15.32 8.73
CA SER A 24 8.90 -14.32 8.24
C SER A 24 7.51 -14.66 8.78
N HIS A 25 6.83 -13.68 9.36
CA HIS A 25 5.44 -13.80 9.77
C HIS A 25 4.57 -13.03 8.76
N ILE A 26 3.66 -13.72 8.06
CA ILE A 26 2.64 -13.04 7.27
C ILE A 26 1.34 -13.07 8.05
N ARG A 27 0.71 -11.90 8.18
CA ARG A 27 -0.53 -11.75 8.93
C ARG A 27 -1.66 -11.47 7.97
N PHE A 28 -2.75 -12.18 8.18
CA PHE A 28 -3.93 -12.14 7.33
C PHE A 28 -5.17 -12.30 8.19
N ASP A 29 -6.30 -11.88 7.62
CA ASP A 29 -7.62 -12.20 8.16
C ASP A 29 -7.83 -13.74 8.10
N PRO A 30 -8.52 -14.35 9.09
CA PRO A 30 -8.72 -15.80 9.19
C PRO A 30 -9.07 -16.50 7.88
N LYS A 31 -10.04 -15.98 7.12
CA LYS A 31 -10.50 -16.55 5.86
C LYS A 31 -9.53 -16.35 4.71
N ASN A 32 -8.79 -15.25 4.73
CA ASN A 32 -7.74 -15.04 3.74
C ASN A 32 -6.65 -16.11 3.87
N ILE A 33 -6.31 -16.53 5.09
CA ILE A 33 -5.39 -17.66 5.32
C ILE A 33 -5.96 -18.96 4.76
N ASP A 34 -7.24 -19.22 5.03
CA ASP A 34 -7.88 -20.46 4.60
C ASP A 34 -8.02 -20.56 3.06
N ARG A 35 -7.93 -19.42 2.34
CA ARG A 35 -7.92 -19.35 0.87
C ARG A 35 -6.52 -19.49 0.25
N LEU A 36 -5.44 -19.43 1.03
CA LEU A 36 -4.08 -19.52 0.49
C LEU A 36 -3.77 -20.94 0.00
N PRO A 37 -3.03 -21.07 -1.11
CA PRO A 37 -2.50 -22.37 -1.49
C PRO A 37 -1.57 -22.89 -0.39
N LYS A 38 -1.45 -24.23 -0.28
CA LYS A 38 -0.52 -24.84 0.67
C LYS A 38 0.89 -24.32 0.42
N LEU A 39 1.56 -23.90 1.49
CA LEU A 39 2.91 -23.39 1.41
C LEU A 39 3.85 -24.48 0.86
N PRO A 40 4.72 -24.14 -0.11
CA PRO A 40 5.77 -25.05 -0.55
C PRO A 40 6.60 -25.55 0.65
N PRO A 41 7.02 -26.84 0.67
CA PRO A 41 7.74 -27.41 1.81
C PRO A 41 9.01 -26.65 2.19
N ASN A 42 9.67 -26.02 1.21
CA ASN A 42 10.87 -25.19 1.42
C ASN A 42 10.58 -23.82 2.06
N LEU A 43 9.33 -23.34 2.01
CA LEU A 43 8.91 -22.07 2.61
C LEU A 43 8.19 -22.25 3.95
N SER A 44 7.48 -23.37 4.13
CA SER A 44 6.74 -23.68 5.36
C SER A 44 7.53 -23.46 6.67
N PRO A 45 8.79 -23.91 6.82
CA PRO A 45 9.52 -23.70 8.08
C PRO A 45 9.99 -22.25 8.30
N ARG A 46 9.93 -21.40 7.28
CA ARG A 46 10.34 -19.98 7.35
C ARG A 46 9.16 -19.03 7.40
N LEU A 47 7.94 -19.55 7.26
CA LEU A 47 6.73 -18.75 7.14
C LEU A 47 5.70 -19.13 8.18
N SER A 48 5.33 -18.18 9.01
CA SER A 48 4.24 -18.33 9.98
C SER A 48 3.07 -17.45 9.57
N LEU A 49 1.89 -18.07 9.44
CA LEU A 49 0.65 -17.37 9.12
C LEU A 49 -0.12 -17.08 10.41
N VAL A 50 -0.36 -15.80 10.70
CA VAL A 50 -1.08 -15.36 11.90
C VAL A 50 -2.45 -14.82 11.52
N LYS A 51 -3.50 -15.41 12.11
CA LYS A 51 -4.89 -14.98 11.96
C LYS A 51 -5.18 -13.78 12.86
N ILE A 52 -5.65 -12.69 12.29
CA ILE A 52 -6.06 -11.48 13.04
C ILE A 52 -7.55 -11.23 12.78
N PRO A 53 -8.41 -11.36 13.80
CA PRO A 53 -9.83 -11.10 13.64
C PRO A 53 -10.08 -9.65 13.23
N LEU A 54 -10.88 -9.45 12.19
CA LEU A 54 -11.29 -8.12 11.76
C LEU A 54 -12.34 -7.56 12.73
N PRO A 55 -12.18 -6.33 13.24
CA PRO A 55 -13.17 -5.68 14.08
C PRO A 55 -14.52 -5.51 13.36
N HIS A 56 -15.61 -5.59 14.12
CA HIS A 56 -16.94 -5.33 13.57
C HIS A 56 -17.08 -3.84 13.23
N VAL A 57 -17.56 -3.57 12.01
CA VAL A 57 -17.98 -2.24 11.56
C VAL A 57 -19.41 -2.29 11.07
N GLU A 58 -20.22 -1.31 11.47
CA GLU A 58 -21.59 -1.16 10.98
C GLU A 58 -21.61 -1.10 9.44
N LYS A 59 -22.57 -1.79 8.81
CA LYS A 59 -22.71 -1.91 7.34
C LYS A 59 -21.67 -2.82 6.64
N LEU A 60 -20.66 -3.34 7.36
CA LEU A 60 -19.84 -4.44 6.87
C LEU A 60 -20.60 -5.76 7.12
N PRO A 61 -20.92 -6.55 6.08
CA PRO A 61 -21.52 -7.87 6.27
C PRO A 61 -20.66 -8.72 7.21
N GLU A 62 -21.33 -9.45 8.11
CA GLU A 62 -20.65 -10.47 8.89
C GLU A 62 -19.85 -11.36 7.93
N ASN A 63 -18.68 -11.83 8.38
CA ASN A 63 -17.90 -12.80 7.63
C ASN A 63 -17.23 -12.29 6.32
N ALA A 64 -17.31 -10.98 6.01
CA ALA A 64 -16.60 -10.37 4.88
C ALA A 64 -15.20 -9.87 5.29
N GLU A 65 -14.16 -10.53 4.78
CA GLU A 65 -12.76 -10.28 5.17
C GLU A 65 -11.86 -9.90 3.96
N ALA A 66 -12.44 -9.86 2.77
CA ALA A 66 -11.76 -9.53 1.53
C ALA A 66 -12.64 -8.66 0.62
N THR A 67 -12.03 -7.85 -0.25
CA THR A 67 -12.79 -7.03 -1.21
C THR A 67 -13.57 -7.89 -2.20
N VAL A 68 -13.14 -9.13 -2.46
CA VAL A 68 -13.90 -10.08 -3.32
C VAL A 68 -15.21 -10.53 -2.68
N ASP A 69 -15.37 -10.35 -1.36
CA ASP A 69 -16.60 -10.69 -0.64
C ASP A 69 -17.65 -9.57 -0.75
N LEU A 70 -17.30 -8.43 -1.36
CA LEU A 70 -18.07 -7.19 -1.29
C LEU A 70 -18.29 -6.56 -2.67
N PRO A 71 -19.46 -5.92 -2.89
CA PRO A 71 -19.59 -4.95 -3.97
C PRO A 71 -18.75 -3.69 -3.65
N TYR A 72 -18.41 -2.93 -4.69
CA TYR A 72 -17.48 -1.79 -4.62
C TYR A 72 -17.86 -0.75 -3.55
N ASP A 73 -19.15 -0.39 -3.48
CA ASP A 73 -19.72 0.59 -2.55
C ASP A 73 -19.56 0.20 -1.07
N LYS A 74 -19.31 -1.09 -0.79
CA LYS A 74 -19.09 -1.62 0.57
C LYS A 74 -17.63 -1.78 0.94
N VAL A 75 -16.69 -1.64 -0.01
CA VAL A 75 -15.25 -1.78 0.26
C VAL A 75 -14.74 -0.77 1.28
N LYS A 76 -15.35 0.42 1.37
CA LYS A 76 -14.99 1.42 2.39
C LYS A 76 -15.14 0.91 3.82
N TYR A 77 -16.17 0.11 4.12
CA TYR A 77 -16.36 -0.46 5.46
C TYR A 77 -15.28 -1.48 5.82
N LEU A 78 -14.75 -2.20 4.83
CA LEU A 78 -13.60 -3.08 5.02
C LEU A 78 -12.32 -2.29 5.37
N LYS A 79 -12.11 -1.12 4.75
CA LYS A 79 -11.00 -0.22 5.09
C LYS A 79 -11.15 0.35 6.50
N MET A 80 -12.35 0.78 6.88
CA MET A 80 -12.65 1.28 8.23
C MET A 80 -12.41 0.20 9.30
N ALA A 81 -12.82 -1.04 9.04
CA ALA A 81 -12.57 -2.16 9.95
C ALA A 81 -11.07 -2.43 10.10
N TYR A 82 -10.33 -2.30 9.00
CA TYR A 82 -8.88 -2.45 8.99
C TYR A 82 -8.16 -1.32 9.74
N ASP A 83 -8.67 -0.10 9.72
CA ASP A 83 -8.11 1.02 10.51
C ASP A 83 -8.20 0.75 12.01
N GLN A 84 -9.25 0.07 12.47
CA GLN A 84 -9.37 -0.36 13.86
C GLN A 84 -8.33 -1.41 14.29
N LEU A 85 -7.57 -1.99 13.34
CA LEU A 85 -6.45 -2.86 13.65
C LEU A 85 -5.18 -2.10 14.05
N GLU A 86 -5.16 -0.77 14.00
CA GLU A 86 -3.97 0.03 14.35
C GLU A 86 -3.40 -0.33 15.73
N LEU A 87 -4.23 -0.26 16.77
CA LEU A 87 -3.83 -0.56 18.14
C LEU A 87 -3.40 -2.02 18.36
N PRO A 88 -4.18 -3.04 17.97
CA PRO A 88 -3.77 -4.43 18.18
C PRO A 88 -2.50 -4.78 17.38
N ILE A 89 -2.32 -4.22 16.18
CA ILE A 89 -1.10 -4.42 15.40
C ILE A 89 0.10 -3.72 16.04
N ALA A 90 -0.08 -2.51 16.58
CA ALA A 90 0.99 -1.81 17.30
C ALA A 90 1.47 -2.61 18.52
N GLN A 91 0.53 -3.18 19.29
CA GLN A 91 0.86 -4.05 20.42
C GLN A 91 1.60 -5.30 19.95
N LEU A 92 1.10 -5.94 18.90
CA LEU A 92 1.73 -7.13 18.33
C LEU A 92 3.15 -6.83 17.83
N LEU A 93 3.39 -5.71 17.15
CA LEU A 93 4.73 -5.31 16.70
C LEU A 93 5.68 -5.06 17.87
N ARG A 94 5.18 -4.48 18.98
CA ARG A 94 5.96 -4.29 20.20
C ARG A 94 6.36 -5.62 20.83
N ASP A 95 5.44 -6.57 20.89
CA ASP A 95 5.68 -7.86 21.53
C ASP A 95 6.57 -8.78 20.67
N ALA A 96 6.35 -8.79 19.35
CA ALA A 96 7.12 -9.61 18.43
C ALA A 96 8.50 -9.00 18.09
N SER A 97 8.65 -7.68 18.22
CA SER A 97 9.87 -6.93 17.91
C SER A 97 10.58 -7.36 16.60
N PRO A 98 9.89 -7.39 15.45
CA PRO A 98 10.49 -7.83 14.19
C PRO A 98 11.53 -6.84 13.68
N ASP A 99 12.52 -7.31 12.90
CA ASP A 99 13.48 -6.44 12.23
C ASP A 99 12.82 -5.56 11.15
N TRP A 100 11.83 -6.15 10.46
CA TRP A 100 11.14 -5.53 9.33
C TRP A 100 9.63 -5.72 9.39
N VAL A 101 8.90 -4.72 8.90
CA VAL A 101 7.49 -4.83 8.55
C VAL A 101 7.28 -4.43 7.09
N ILE A 102 6.48 -5.23 6.38
CA ILE A 102 6.10 -4.98 4.98
C ILE A 102 4.60 -4.79 4.93
N TYR A 103 4.13 -3.74 4.27
CA TYR A 103 2.71 -3.37 4.26
C TYR A 103 2.29 -2.69 2.95
N ASP A 104 0.98 -2.70 2.67
CA ASP A 104 0.40 -1.94 1.56
C ASP A 104 -0.23 -0.62 2.02
N PHE A 105 -0.88 0.08 1.09
CA PHE A 105 -1.41 1.42 1.33
C PHE A 105 -2.55 1.40 2.34
N ALA A 106 -3.25 0.28 2.50
CA ALA A 106 -4.38 0.21 3.39
C ALA A 106 -3.96 0.30 4.86
N SER A 107 -2.73 -0.13 5.16
CA SER A 107 -2.09 -0.01 6.47
C SER A 107 -1.28 1.29 6.60
N TYR A 108 -1.78 2.41 6.07
CA TYR A 108 -1.02 3.67 5.99
C TYR A 108 -0.46 4.16 7.33
N TRP A 109 -1.12 3.81 8.44
CA TRP A 109 -0.72 4.10 9.82
C TRP A 109 0.49 3.27 10.32
N LEU A 110 0.89 2.22 9.61
CA LEU A 110 1.89 1.25 10.07
C LEU A 110 3.32 1.80 10.04
N GLY A 111 3.67 2.61 9.03
CA GLY A 111 4.99 3.23 8.90
C GLY A 111 5.37 4.05 10.15
N PRO A 112 4.53 5.02 10.56
CA PRO A 112 4.75 5.78 11.80
C PRO A 112 4.85 4.91 13.07
N ILE A 113 4.10 3.80 13.15
CA ILE A 113 4.18 2.87 14.28
C ILE A 113 5.54 2.16 14.28
N ALA A 114 5.95 1.62 13.13
CA ALA A 114 7.24 0.95 12.96
C ALA A 114 8.40 1.88 13.34
N ALA A 115 8.37 3.13 12.86
CA ALA A 115 9.37 4.14 13.19
C ALA A 115 9.46 4.40 14.71
N ARG A 116 8.33 4.54 15.42
CA ARG A 116 8.32 4.70 16.89
C ARG A 116 8.89 3.50 17.63
N LEU A 117 8.74 2.30 17.07
CA LEU A 117 9.26 1.06 17.64
C LEU A 117 10.69 0.74 17.16
N SER A 118 11.32 1.62 16.37
CA SER A 118 12.62 1.37 15.74
C SER A 118 12.67 0.11 14.86
N ILE A 119 11.54 -0.20 14.21
CA ILE A 119 11.39 -1.31 13.26
C ILE A 119 11.54 -0.77 11.83
N SER A 120 12.34 -1.43 10.99
CA SER A 120 12.48 -1.04 9.58
C SER A 120 11.19 -1.34 8.80
N SER A 121 10.83 -0.49 7.86
CA SER A 121 9.52 -0.51 7.23
C SER A 121 9.60 -0.43 5.71
N ALA A 122 8.86 -1.33 5.03
CA ALA A 122 8.77 -1.33 3.58
C ALA A 122 7.31 -1.22 3.14
N TYR A 123 6.99 -0.16 2.39
CA TYR A 123 5.73 -0.07 1.67
C TYR A 123 5.86 -0.86 0.36
N PHE A 124 5.05 -1.89 0.20
CA PHE A 124 4.90 -2.59 -1.06
C PHE A 124 3.72 -2.02 -1.83
N SER A 125 4.01 -1.42 -2.97
CA SER A 125 2.97 -0.92 -3.86
C SER A 125 2.37 -2.05 -4.68
N ILE A 126 1.07 -2.23 -4.51
CA ILE A 126 0.24 -3.07 -5.39
C ILE A 126 0.07 -2.43 -6.78
N PHE A 127 0.39 -1.15 -6.91
CA PHE A 127 0.36 -0.40 -8.16
C PHE A 127 1.73 -0.45 -8.85
N ILE A 128 1.73 -0.28 -10.17
CA ILE A 128 2.98 -0.17 -10.94
C ILE A 128 3.59 1.22 -10.80
N ALA A 129 4.88 1.34 -11.12
CA ALA A 129 5.64 2.60 -11.01
C ALA A 129 4.99 3.75 -11.79
N ALA A 130 4.44 3.46 -12.97
CA ALA A 130 3.74 4.43 -13.80
C ALA A 130 2.52 5.04 -13.07
N THR A 131 1.71 4.23 -12.40
CA THR A 131 0.56 4.71 -11.61
C THR A 131 1.04 5.56 -10.45
N SER A 132 2.06 5.13 -9.71
CA SER A 132 2.59 5.90 -8.58
C SER A 132 3.13 7.27 -9.00
N CYS A 133 3.89 7.34 -10.11
CA CYS A 133 4.34 8.60 -10.68
C CYS A 133 3.20 9.48 -11.20
N PHE A 134 2.23 8.87 -11.89
CA PHE A 134 1.09 9.56 -12.44
C PHE A 134 0.25 10.24 -11.34
N MET A 135 0.11 9.56 -10.19
CA MET A 135 -0.68 10.05 -9.07
C MET A 135 -0.01 11.22 -8.34
N GLY A 136 1.33 11.28 -8.31
CA GLY A 136 2.10 12.41 -7.79
C GLY A 136 2.80 12.10 -6.47
N SER A 137 3.47 13.13 -5.92
CA SER A 137 4.23 12.99 -4.66
C SER A 137 3.33 12.74 -3.46
N ALA A 138 3.85 12.14 -2.37
CA ALA A 138 3.08 11.94 -1.15
C ALA A 138 2.44 13.24 -0.61
N GLN A 139 3.12 14.39 -0.75
CA GLN A 139 2.57 15.69 -0.34
C GLN A 139 1.31 16.09 -1.13
N VAL A 140 1.25 15.75 -2.41
CA VAL A 140 0.07 15.98 -3.26
C VAL A 140 -1.04 15.01 -2.86
N LEU A 141 -0.69 13.73 -2.68
CA LEU A 141 -1.64 12.67 -2.29
C LEU A 141 -2.28 12.90 -0.91
N MET A 142 -1.53 13.48 0.03
CA MET A 142 -2.03 13.83 1.36
C MET A 142 -2.70 15.22 1.42
N GLY A 143 -2.84 15.93 0.29
CA GLY A 143 -3.43 17.27 0.25
C GLY A 143 -2.57 18.38 0.89
N MET A 144 -1.31 18.10 1.23
CA MET A 144 -0.37 19.08 1.80
C MET A 144 0.19 20.04 0.75
N ARG A 145 0.13 19.66 -0.52
CA ARG A 145 0.48 20.49 -1.68
C ARG A 145 -0.68 20.45 -2.67
N GLY A 146 -1.05 21.60 -3.23
CA GLY A 146 -2.16 21.69 -4.18
C GLY A 146 -1.97 20.75 -5.38
N ASP A 147 -3.05 20.04 -5.72
CA ASP A 147 -3.25 19.37 -7.00
C ASP A 147 -4.18 20.23 -7.86
N SER A 148 -3.84 20.45 -9.13
CA SER A 148 -4.72 21.16 -10.05
C SER A 148 -5.87 20.29 -10.58
N ARG A 149 -5.82 18.97 -10.36
CA ARG A 149 -6.85 18.02 -10.79
C ARG A 149 -7.95 17.97 -9.74
N THR A 150 -9.17 18.31 -10.13
CA THR A 150 -10.34 18.37 -9.24
C THR A 150 -11.54 17.59 -9.75
N LYS A 151 -11.54 17.19 -11.03
CA LYS A 151 -12.59 16.39 -11.67
C LYS A 151 -12.00 15.23 -12.46
N PRO A 152 -12.78 14.18 -12.78
CA PRO A 152 -12.27 13.01 -13.48
C PRO A 152 -11.54 13.32 -14.80
N GLU A 153 -12.00 14.32 -15.56
CA GLU A 153 -11.41 14.72 -16.84
C GLU A 153 -9.95 15.18 -16.69
N ASP A 154 -9.57 15.73 -15.54
CA ASP A 154 -8.21 16.23 -15.32
C ASP A 154 -7.19 15.08 -15.20
N PHE A 155 -7.66 13.84 -15.01
CA PHE A 155 -6.84 12.62 -14.99
C PHE A 155 -6.73 11.98 -16.39
N THR A 156 -7.36 12.56 -17.41
CA THR A 156 -7.33 12.05 -18.79
C THR A 156 -6.21 12.63 -19.65
N VAL A 157 -5.31 13.38 -19.01
CA VAL A 157 -4.10 13.96 -19.62
C VAL A 157 -2.87 13.61 -18.79
N PRO A 158 -1.66 13.58 -19.39
CA PRO A 158 -0.43 13.39 -18.65
C PRO A 158 -0.23 14.44 -17.54
N PRO A 159 0.30 14.07 -16.36
CA PRO A 159 0.47 15.01 -15.26
C PRO A 159 1.64 15.97 -15.50
N LYS A 160 1.47 17.22 -15.06
CA LYS A 160 2.47 18.30 -15.26
C LYS A 160 3.82 18.06 -14.57
N TRP A 161 3.88 17.17 -13.57
CA TRP A 161 5.11 16.85 -12.84
C TRP A 161 5.93 15.73 -13.45
N VAL A 162 5.46 15.10 -14.52
CA VAL A 162 6.25 14.12 -15.28
C VAL A 162 7.18 14.90 -16.22
N PRO A 163 8.51 14.90 -16.02
CA PRO A 163 9.43 15.80 -16.73
C PRO A 163 9.83 15.30 -18.12
N PHE A 164 9.16 14.27 -18.63
CA PHE A 164 9.46 13.62 -19.90
C PHE A 164 8.17 13.38 -20.69
N GLU A 165 8.29 13.18 -22.00
CA GLU A 165 7.15 12.84 -22.84
C GLU A 165 6.51 11.52 -22.37
N SER A 166 5.23 11.59 -22.02
CA SER A 166 4.46 10.49 -21.46
C SER A 166 3.06 10.52 -22.05
N THR A 167 2.58 9.36 -22.46
CA THR A 167 1.17 9.16 -22.88
C THR A 167 0.33 8.51 -21.78
N VAL A 168 0.91 8.26 -20.61
CA VAL A 168 0.19 7.67 -19.48
C VAL A 168 -0.84 8.65 -18.96
N ALA A 169 -2.10 8.27 -19.09
CA ALA A 169 -3.28 8.94 -18.59
C ALA A 169 -4.40 7.92 -18.39
N PHE A 170 -5.36 8.22 -17.52
CA PHE A 170 -6.56 7.41 -17.41
C PHE A 170 -7.49 7.65 -18.60
N ARG A 171 -8.23 6.64 -19.02
CA ARG A 171 -9.46 6.85 -19.79
C ARG A 171 -10.54 7.34 -18.83
N LEU A 172 -11.46 8.17 -19.32
CA LEU A 172 -12.52 8.74 -18.48
C LEU A 172 -13.31 7.67 -17.72
N PHE A 173 -13.63 6.54 -18.37
CA PHE A 173 -14.36 5.44 -17.73
C PHE A 173 -13.52 4.68 -16.68
N GLU A 174 -12.19 4.75 -16.74
CA GLU A 174 -11.30 4.11 -15.75
C GLU A 174 -11.27 4.95 -14.47
N ILE A 175 -11.05 6.26 -14.60
CA ILE A 175 -11.01 7.16 -13.45
C ILE A 175 -12.38 7.28 -12.78
N ASN A 176 -13.48 7.32 -13.55
CA ASN A 176 -14.83 7.39 -12.99
C ASN A 176 -15.19 6.19 -12.08
N ARG A 177 -14.49 5.06 -12.20
CA ARG A 177 -14.71 3.89 -11.34
C ARG A 177 -14.11 4.01 -9.96
N ILE A 178 -13.15 4.91 -9.77
CA ILE A 178 -12.35 5.02 -8.54
C ILE A 178 -12.31 6.44 -7.98
N PHE A 179 -12.90 7.42 -8.68
CA PHE A 179 -12.77 8.84 -8.35
C PHE A 179 -13.36 9.18 -6.98
N ASP A 180 -14.47 8.53 -6.61
CA ASP A 180 -15.11 8.69 -5.30
C ASP A 180 -14.19 8.26 -4.14
N ASP A 181 -13.38 7.22 -4.32
CA ASP A 181 -12.38 6.76 -3.35
C ASP A 181 -11.12 7.64 -3.29
N MET A 182 -10.98 8.60 -4.22
CA MET A 182 -9.86 9.55 -4.26
C MET A 182 -10.18 10.88 -3.59
N THR A 183 -11.45 11.17 -3.36
CA THR A 183 -11.94 12.41 -2.75
C THR A 183 -12.29 12.20 -1.29
N TRP A 184 -12.12 13.23 -0.47
CA TRP A 184 -12.59 13.20 0.91
C TRP A 184 -14.12 13.07 0.95
N ASP A 185 -14.59 12.10 1.72
CA ASP A 185 -15.96 12.02 2.21
C ASP A 185 -15.95 12.14 3.74
N ASP A 186 -17.11 12.37 4.35
CA ASP A 186 -17.22 12.55 5.81
C ASP A 186 -16.97 11.25 6.60
N GLU A 187 -16.94 10.09 5.95
CA GLU A 187 -16.96 8.77 6.59
C GLU A 187 -15.63 8.00 6.50
N ASN A 188 -14.80 8.27 5.49
CA ASN A 188 -13.67 7.44 5.11
C ASN A 188 -12.45 8.25 4.66
N ILE A 189 -11.29 7.69 4.97
CA ILE A 189 -10.00 8.22 4.53
C ILE A 189 -9.77 7.82 3.06
N PRO A 190 -9.54 8.78 2.15
CA PRO A 190 -9.35 8.52 0.73
C PRO A 190 -8.18 7.56 0.47
N ALA A 191 -8.30 6.73 -0.55
CA ALA A 191 -7.21 5.86 -1.00
C ALA A 191 -5.97 6.67 -1.40
N THR A 192 -6.13 7.88 -1.92
CA THR A 192 -5.05 8.83 -2.22
C THR A 192 -4.27 9.20 -0.96
N TYR A 193 -4.96 9.61 0.11
CA TYR A 193 -4.31 9.91 1.39
C TYR A 193 -3.58 8.68 1.95
N ARG A 194 -4.26 7.52 1.99
CA ARG A 194 -3.68 6.25 2.45
C ARG A 194 -2.39 5.90 1.69
N PHE A 195 -2.42 6.08 0.37
CA PHE A 195 -1.28 5.85 -0.50
C PHE A 195 -0.12 6.82 -0.22
N GLY A 196 -0.42 8.12 -0.11
CA GLY A 196 0.57 9.13 0.24
C GLY A 196 1.22 8.88 1.61
N ALA A 197 0.41 8.61 2.63
CA ALA A 197 0.87 8.37 3.99
C ALA A 197 1.70 7.07 4.10
N ALA A 198 1.35 6.01 3.35
CA ALA A 198 2.15 4.79 3.31
C ALA A 198 3.54 5.02 2.70
N ILE A 199 3.62 5.79 1.60
CA ILE A 199 4.88 6.21 0.97
C ILE A 199 5.70 7.09 1.92
N ASP A 200 5.06 8.08 2.56
CA ASP A 200 5.73 9.03 3.44
C ASP A 200 6.19 8.39 4.76
N GLY A 201 5.48 7.36 5.23
CA GLY A 201 5.77 6.68 6.49
C GLY A 201 6.82 5.56 6.40
N CYS A 202 7.20 5.11 5.19
CA CYS A 202 8.12 3.97 5.02
C CYS A 202 9.60 4.36 4.89
N ASP A 203 10.49 3.39 5.12
CA ASP A 203 11.93 3.50 4.82
C ASP A 203 12.25 3.08 3.38
N VAL A 204 11.51 2.09 2.86
CA VAL A 204 11.70 1.51 1.53
C VAL A 204 10.36 1.42 0.79
N VAL A 205 10.36 1.75 -0.50
CA VAL A 205 9.25 1.43 -1.39
C VAL A 205 9.64 0.30 -2.32
N ALA A 206 8.90 -0.80 -2.23
CA ALA A 206 8.95 -1.90 -3.16
C ALA A 206 7.83 -1.73 -4.20
N VAL A 207 8.19 -1.67 -5.48
CA VAL A 207 7.23 -1.59 -6.59
C VAL A 207 7.42 -2.79 -7.49
N ARG A 208 6.33 -3.40 -7.94
CA ARG A 208 6.39 -4.40 -8.99
C ARG A 208 6.57 -3.70 -10.34
N SER A 209 7.77 -3.76 -10.89
CA SER A 209 8.09 -3.21 -12.21
C SER A 209 9.10 -4.11 -12.95
N SER A 210 9.19 -3.95 -14.26
CA SER A 210 10.22 -4.55 -15.12
C SER A 210 11.11 -3.44 -15.70
N TYR A 211 12.38 -3.74 -15.95
CA TYR A 211 13.29 -2.85 -16.67
C TYR A 211 12.96 -2.90 -18.17
N GLU A 212 11.87 -2.24 -18.55
CA GLU A 212 11.59 -1.87 -19.93
C GLU A 212 11.67 -0.33 -20.01
N ASP A 213 12.17 0.22 -21.13
CA ASP A 213 12.54 1.64 -21.27
C ASP A 213 11.48 2.65 -20.77
N ILE A 214 10.20 2.28 -20.89
CA ILE A 214 9.07 3.10 -20.43
C ILE A 214 8.99 3.10 -18.90
N GLN A 215 9.11 1.93 -18.26
CA GLN A 215 9.03 1.79 -16.81
C GLN A 215 10.24 2.41 -16.09
N ASP A 216 11.43 2.38 -16.70
CA ASP A 216 12.65 2.96 -16.13
C ASP A 216 12.50 4.44 -15.82
N LYS A 217 11.85 5.20 -16.71
CA LYS A 217 11.60 6.63 -16.49
C LYS A 217 10.69 6.88 -15.28
N TYR A 218 9.70 6.04 -15.06
CA TYR A 218 8.81 6.13 -13.88
C TYR A 218 9.48 5.62 -12.61
N VAL A 219 10.27 4.55 -12.67
CA VAL A 219 11.07 4.09 -11.52
C VAL A 219 12.04 5.19 -11.09
N ASN A 220 12.72 5.84 -12.04
CA ASN A 220 13.60 6.97 -11.76
C ASN A 220 12.86 8.17 -11.16
N GLY A 221 11.65 8.47 -11.64
CA GLY A 221 10.79 9.49 -11.04
C GLY A 221 10.46 9.23 -9.57
N LEU A 222 10.16 7.97 -9.20
CA LEU A 222 9.97 7.57 -7.81
C LEU A 222 11.28 7.70 -7.00
N LEU A 223 12.40 7.25 -7.55
CA LEU A 223 13.70 7.37 -6.88
C LEU A 223 14.07 8.83 -6.57
N ASP A 224 13.78 9.75 -7.47
CA ASP A 224 14.08 11.17 -7.27
C ASP A 224 13.22 11.81 -6.17
N TYR A 225 11.97 11.38 -6.01
CA TYR A 225 11.15 11.74 -4.86
C TYR A 225 11.81 11.28 -3.55
N PHE A 226 12.27 10.03 -3.47
CA PHE A 226 12.93 9.48 -2.26
C PHE A 226 14.26 10.16 -1.95
N LYS A 227 15.10 10.41 -2.95
CA LYS A 227 16.34 11.17 -2.80
C LYS A 227 16.06 12.56 -2.23
N THR A 228 15.03 13.24 -2.74
CA THR A 228 14.63 14.57 -2.28
C THR A 228 14.13 14.54 -0.83
N ARG A 229 13.33 13.55 -0.45
CA ARG A 229 12.88 13.34 0.94
C ARG A 229 14.06 13.15 1.89
N LYS A 230 15.01 12.28 1.54
CA LYS A 230 16.22 12.03 2.35
C LYS A 230 17.03 13.30 2.55
N ARG A 231 17.21 14.11 1.50
CA ARG A 231 17.91 15.39 1.58
C ARG A 231 17.21 16.36 2.54
N ARG A 232 15.89 16.53 2.43
CA ARG A 232 15.11 17.40 3.34
C ARG A 232 15.22 16.97 4.80
N ALA A 233 15.21 15.65 5.07
CA ALA A 233 15.37 15.12 6.42
C ALA A 233 16.77 15.35 7.01
N GLN A 234 17.80 15.48 6.17
CA GLN A 234 19.16 15.84 6.59
C GLN A 234 19.32 17.34 6.84
N GLU A 235 18.67 18.18 6.03
CA GLU A 235 18.69 19.64 6.16
C GLU A 235 17.88 20.16 7.37
N ALA A 236 16.94 19.36 7.88
CA ALA A 236 16.11 19.69 9.03
C ALA A 236 16.73 19.35 10.40
N LYS A 237 17.99 18.87 10.43
CA LYS A 237 18.75 18.53 11.64
C LYS A 237 19.87 19.54 11.86
#